data_AF-A0A7R9T6N1-F1
#
_entry.id   AF-A0A7R9T6N1-F1
#
_cell.length_a   1.000
_cell.length_b   1.000
_cell.length_c   1.000
_cell.angle_alpha   90.00
_cell.angle_beta   90.00
_cell.angle_gamma   90.00
#
_symmetry.space_group_name_H-M   'P 1'
#
loop_
_entity.id
_entity.type
_entity.pdbx_description
1 polymer ?
#
loop_
_entity_poly.entity_id
_entity_poly.type
_entity_poly.pdbx_seq_one_letter_code
_entity_poly.pdbx_strand_id
1 'polypeptide(L)'
;PQKNPTAVCVPLGYEGPTNPSGPLSNFKPYKLVKVDADGARRPLTNAEMKDFEKSHGAQAEWNKPLTSCARQWQRACEKLLHRLMQDKKKSWCFKEPVDPVGLGIPDYPVIIKHPMDLGTIETMLKKGEISAPDEFIALVRTVFRNAYVYNGTDDPSGVRDTAQKASLFFEKEIAKM
;
A
#
# COMPACT_ATOMS: atom_id res chain seq x y z
N PRO A 1 -13.60 29.77 -18.84
CA PRO A 1 -13.24 29.17 -17.53
C PRO A 1 -11.87 28.50 -17.59
N GLN A 2 -10.84 29.14 -17.01
CA GLN A 2 -9.50 28.56 -16.87
C GLN A 2 -9.59 27.26 -16.07
N LYS A 3 -9.34 26.12 -16.73
CA LYS A 3 -9.12 24.85 -16.03
C LYS A 3 -7.76 24.98 -15.33
N ASN A 4 -7.77 25.07 -14.01
CA ASN A 4 -6.55 24.99 -13.21
C ASN A 4 -5.89 23.62 -13.49
N PRO A 5 -4.58 23.57 -13.75
CA PRO A 5 -3.88 22.31 -13.97
C PRO A 5 -3.92 21.46 -12.71
N THR A 6 -4.63 20.32 -12.77
CA THR A 6 -4.74 19.38 -11.66
C THR A 6 -3.43 18.58 -11.56
N ALA A 7 -2.74 18.65 -10.43
CA ALA A 7 -1.65 17.72 -10.13
C ALA A 7 -2.24 16.33 -9.87
N VAL A 8 -1.67 15.30 -10.49
CA VAL A 8 -2.14 13.91 -10.37
C VAL A 8 -0.98 13.04 -9.91
N CYS A 9 -1.20 12.22 -8.90
CA CYS A 9 -0.23 11.19 -8.50
C CYS A 9 -0.26 10.06 -9.55
N VAL A 10 0.86 9.84 -10.23
CA VAL A 10 1.00 8.75 -11.20
C VAL A 10 2.29 7.99 -10.88
N PRO A 11 2.28 6.65 -10.79
CA PRO A 11 3.51 5.90 -10.59
C PRO A 11 4.45 6.15 -11.78
N LEU A 12 5.72 6.44 -11.49
CA LEU A 12 6.71 6.66 -12.55
C LEU A 12 7.06 5.31 -13.18
N GLY A 13 6.51 5.05 -14.38
CA GLY A 13 6.70 3.79 -15.12
C GLY A 13 5.46 2.89 -15.24
N TYR A 14 4.25 3.36 -14.91
CA TYR A 14 3.02 2.59 -15.10
C TYR A 14 2.45 2.75 -16.51
N GLU A 15 2.81 1.81 -17.40
CA GLU A 15 2.10 1.47 -18.63
C GLU A 15 1.52 0.06 -18.43
N GLY A 16 0.24 -0.09 -18.08
CA GLY A 16 -0.35 -1.44 -17.99
C GLY A 16 -0.47 -2.09 -19.38
N PRO A 17 -0.81 -3.39 -19.52
CA PRO A 17 -0.65 -4.53 -18.62
C PRO A 17 0.37 -5.57 -19.17
N THR A 18 1.29 -6.06 -18.36
CA THR A 18 1.75 -7.48 -18.28
C THR A 18 2.97 -7.58 -17.36
N ASN A 19 2.79 -8.33 -16.27
CA ASN A 19 3.76 -9.16 -15.54
C ASN A 19 5.24 -8.73 -15.49
N PRO A 20 5.79 -8.33 -14.32
CA PRO A 20 7.24 -8.24 -14.14
C PRO A 20 7.78 -9.44 -13.34
N SER A 21 8.57 -10.26 -14.02
CA SER A 21 9.53 -11.20 -13.44
C SER A 21 10.76 -10.43 -12.95
N GLY A 22 10.80 -10.09 -11.66
CA GLY A 22 11.93 -9.42 -11.03
C GLY A 22 11.75 -9.28 -9.51
N PRO A 23 12.83 -8.99 -8.75
CA PRO A 23 12.76 -8.85 -7.29
C PRO A 23 11.75 -7.76 -6.90
N LEU A 24 10.94 -8.07 -5.89
CA LEU A 24 9.81 -7.28 -5.39
C LEU A 24 10.30 -6.02 -4.64
N SER A 25 10.84 -5.04 -5.37
CA SER A 25 10.92 -3.63 -4.97
C SER A 25 11.23 -2.78 -6.20
N ASN A 26 10.24 -2.67 -7.09
CA ASN A 26 10.24 -1.64 -8.15
C ASN A 26 9.12 -0.62 -7.92
N PHE A 27 8.59 -0.52 -6.70
CA PHE A 27 7.78 0.64 -6.32
C PHE A 27 8.71 1.85 -6.25
N LYS A 28 8.84 2.56 -7.38
CA LYS A 28 9.42 3.90 -7.36
C LYS A 28 8.39 4.81 -6.68
N PRO A 29 8.79 5.60 -5.67
CA PRO A 29 7.87 6.50 -4.98
C PRO A 29 7.13 7.35 -6.02
N TYR A 30 5.82 7.51 -5.82
CA TYR A 30 5.01 8.38 -6.66
C TYR A 30 5.68 9.75 -6.75
N LYS A 31 6.00 10.20 -7.97
CA LYS A 31 6.49 11.56 -8.17
C LYS A 31 5.31 12.41 -8.56
N LEU A 32 5.09 13.49 -7.80
CA LEU A 32 4.13 14.50 -8.21
C LEU A 32 4.55 15.05 -9.58
N VAL A 33 3.67 14.95 -10.56
CA VAL A 33 3.85 15.48 -11.91
C VAL A 33 2.75 16.47 -12.23
N LYS A 34 3.08 17.48 -13.03
CA LYS A 34 2.11 18.40 -13.59
C LYS A 34 1.61 17.81 -14.90
N VAL A 35 0.28 17.84 -15.08
CA VAL A 35 -0.37 17.59 -16.35
C VAL A 35 -0.60 18.94 -17.02
N ASP A 36 0.07 19.18 -18.13
CA ASP A 36 -0.10 20.41 -18.92
C ASP A 36 -1.41 20.34 -19.72
N ALA A 37 -1.83 21.47 -20.32
CA ALA A 37 -3.14 21.60 -20.96
C ALA A 37 -3.33 20.70 -22.19
N ASP A 38 -2.23 20.26 -22.79
CA ASP A 38 -2.15 19.30 -23.90
C ASP A 38 -2.16 17.83 -23.42
N GLY A 39 -2.20 17.60 -22.11
CA GLY A 39 -2.15 16.28 -21.51
C GLY A 39 -0.74 15.73 -21.25
N ALA A 40 0.31 16.49 -21.58
CA ALA A 40 1.68 16.09 -21.31
C ALA A 40 1.97 16.05 -19.80
N ARG A 41 2.79 15.08 -19.37
CA ARG A 41 3.20 14.93 -17.97
C ARG A 41 4.65 15.35 -17.80
N ARG A 42 4.93 16.23 -16.85
CA ARG A 42 6.30 16.67 -16.52
C ARG A 42 6.52 16.82 -15.01
N PRO A 43 7.77 16.86 -14.54
CA PRO A 43 8.07 17.25 -13.17
C PRO A 43 7.52 18.65 -12.86
N LEU A 44 7.06 18.86 -11.61
CA LEU A 44 6.79 20.20 -11.11
C LEU A 44 8.10 20.97 -10.98
N THR A 45 8.05 22.27 -11.25
CA THR A 45 9.13 23.20 -10.86
C THR A 45 9.11 23.41 -9.34
N ASN A 46 10.20 23.96 -8.78
CA ASN A 46 10.29 24.26 -7.35
C ASN A 46 9.19 25.22 -6.86
N ALA A 47 8.80 26.19 -7.70
CA ALA A 47 7.72 27.12 -7.40
C ALA A 47 6.35 26.42 -7.38
N GLU A 48 6.05 25.61 -8.40
CA GLU A 48 4.81 24.83 -8.49
C GLU A 48 4.69 23.81 -7.35
N MET A 49 5.82 23.22 -6.94
CA MET A 49 5.88 22.34 -5.79
C MET A 49 5.50 23.09 -4.52
N LYS A 50 6.08 24.27 -4.27
CA LYS A 50 5.77 25.10 -3.10
C LYS A 50 4.31 25.57 -3.07
N ASP A 51 3.74 25.91 -4.22
CA ASP A 51 2.33 26.30 -4.34
C ASP A 51 1.39 25.12 -4.10
N PHE A 52 1.75 23.93 -4.58
CA PHE A 52 1.04 22.69 -4.27
C PHE A 52 1.08 22.40 -2.77
N GLU A 53 2.25 22.50 -2.13
CA GLU A 53 2.39 22.29 -0.69
C GLU A 53 1.55 23.26 0.15
N LYS A 54 1.45 24.51 -0.29
CA LYS A 54 0.65 25.54 0.39
C LYS A 54 -0.86 25.30 0.27
N SER A 55 -1.31 24.73 -0.85
CA SER A 55 -2.73 24.51 -1.15
C SER A 55 -3.23 23.12 -0.74
N HIS A 56 -2.33 22.15 -0.61
CA HIS A 56 -2.62 20.73 -0.32
C HIS A 56 -1.73 20.22 0.83
N GLY A 57 -1.67 20.99 1.92
CA GLY A 57 -0.77 20.75 3.06
C GLY A 57 -0.78 19.31 3.58
N ALA A 58 -1.96 18.68 3.64
CA ALA A 58 -2.11 17.29 4.07
C ALA A 58 -1.47 16.29 3.08
N GLN A 59 -1.66 16.43 1.75
CA GLN A 59 -0.98 15.59 0.75
C GLN A 59 0.52 15.92 0.60
N ALA A 60 0.92 17.13 0.96
CA ALA A 60 2.30 17.59 0.88
C ALA A 60 3.19 17.08 2.03
N GLU A 61 2.63 16.86 3.22
CA GLU A 61 3.33 16.20 4.33
C GLU A 61 3.81 14.79 3.97
N TRP A 62 3.20 14.16 2.98
CA TRP A 62 3.44 12.77 2.58
C TRP A 62 4.58 12.64 1.54
N ASN A 63 5.10 13.77 1.04
CA ASN A 63 6.09 13.82 -0.06
C ASN A 63 7.43 14.48 0.32
N LYS A 64 7.65 14.84 1.59
CA LYS A 64 8.87 15.55 2.02
C LYS A 64 10.06 14.59 2.22
N PRO A 65 11.25 14.87 1.65
CA PRO A 65 12.48 14.12 1.95
C PRO A 65 12.91 14.27 3.43
N LEU A 66 13.49 13.20 3.96
CA LEU A 66 13.64 12.87 5.38
C LEU A 66 14.50 13.85 6.21
N THR A 67 13.89 14.47 7.23
CA THR A 67 14.53 14.91 8.49
C THR A 67 13.62 14.53 9.67
N SER A 68 14.12 14.58 10.92
CA SER A 68 13.60 13.91 12.14
C SER A 68 12.10 14.06 12.49
N CYS A 69 11.34 14.90 11.79
CA CYS A 69 9.89 15.00 11.84
C CYS A 69 9.15 13.87 11.07
N ALA A 70 9.88 13.00 10.37
CA ALA A 70 9.40 11.98 9.43
C ALA A 70 8.53 10.82 9.96
N ARG A 71 7.85 10.90 11.12
CA ARG A 71 7.17 9.71 11.68
C ARG A 71 5.72 9.86 12.12
N GLN A 72 4.98 10.91 11.79
CA GLN A 72 3.56 10.94 12.21
C GLN A 72 2.73 9.87 11.49
N TRP A 73 2.78 9.83 10.16
CA TRP A 73 2.04 8.82 9.39
C TRP A 73 2.60 7.42 9.63
N GLN A 74 3.93 7.25 9.71
CA GLN A 74 4.55 5.94 9.95
C GLN A 74 4.13 5.39 11.31
N ARG A 75 4.12 6.22 12.37
CA ARG A 75 3.62 5.80 13.70
C ARG A 75 2.13 5.49 13.67
N ALA A 76 1.34 6.23 12.89
CA ALA A 76 -0.08 5.96 12.76
C ALA A 76 -0.33 4.63 12.02
N CYS A 77 0.39 4.38 10.92
CA CYS A 77 0.39 3.11 10.20
C CYS A 77 0.89 1.95 11.06
N GLU A 78 2.00 2.14 11.80
CA GLU A 78 2.54 1.15 12.73
C GLU A 78 1.51 0.84 13.83
N LYS A 79 0.89 1.85 14.44
CA LYS A 79 -0.16 1.68 15.44
C LYS A 79 -1.39 0.96 14.87
N LEU A 80 -1.78 1.26 13.63
CA LEU A 80 -2.88 0.56 12.95
C LEU A 80 -2.52 -0.90 12.68
N LEU A 81 -1.35 -1.15 12.09
CA LEU A 81 -0.83 -2.48 11.80
C LEU A 81 -0.76 -3.33 13.07
N HIS A 82 -0.23 -2.76 14.14
CA HIS A 82 -0.09 -3.46 15.41
C HIS A 82 -1.45 -3.81 16.03
N ARG A 83 -2.45 -2.91 15.96
CA ARG A 83 -3.83 -3.24 16.38
C ARG A 83 -4.44 -4.35 15.54
N LEU A 84 -4.20 -4.34 14.22
CA LEU A 84 -4.66 -5.39 13.33
C LEU A 84 -4.03 -6.75 13.69
N MET A 85 -2.71 -6.78 13.91
CA MET A 85 -1.95 -7.98 14.28
C MET A 85 -2.24 -8.50 15.70
N GLN A 86 -2.66 -7.63 16.64
CA GLN A 86 -3.01 -8.05 17.99
C GLN A 86 -4.41 -8.71 18.08
N ASP A 87 -5.32 -8.37 17.17
CA ASP A 87 -6.63 -9.01 17.12
C ASP A 87 -6.52 -10.40 16.49
N LYS A 88 -6.46 -11.43 17.33
CA LYS A 88 -6.37 -12.84 16.91
C LYS A 88 -7.51 -13.26 15.97
N LYS A 89 -8.70 -12.67 16.12
CA LYS A 89 -9.86 -12.99 15.26
C LYS A 89 -9.73 -12.43 13.83
N LYS A 90 -8.75 -11.55 13.60
CA LYS A 90 -8.51 -10.86 12.32
C LYS A 90 -7.15 -11.15 11.70
N SER A 91 -6.21 -11.76 12.44
CA SER A 91 -4.80 -11.83 12.01
C SER A 91 -4.14 -13.19 12.14
N TRP A 92 -4.82 -14.22 12.64
CA TRP A 92 -4.19 -15.52 12.95
C TRP A 92 -3.42 -16.15 11.77
N CYS A 93 -3.85 -15.91 10.52
CA CYS A 93 -3.24 -16.44 9.29
C CYS A 93 -2.46 -15.39 8.46
N PHE A 94 -2.27 -14.17 8.96
CA PHE A 94 -1.66 -13.07 8.18
C PHE A 94 -0.38 -12.51 8.79
N LYS A 95 0.12 -13.09 9.88
CA LYS A 95 1.29 -12.54 10.60
C LYS A 95 2.62 -12.89 9.96
N GLU A 96 2.66 -14.02 9.28
CA GLU A 96 3.85 -14.59 8.67
C GLU A 96 3.56 -14.87 7.19
N PRO A 97 4.61 -14.95 6.35
CA PRO A 97 4.46 -15.41 4.98
C PRO A 97 3.73 -16.76 4.93
N VAL A 98 2.84 -16.92 3.96
CA VAL A 98 2.20 -18.22 3.70
C VAL A 98 3.30 -19.23 3.35
N ASP A 99 3.34 -20.37 4.05
CA ASP A 99 4.21 -21.50 3.76
C ASP A 99 3.44 -22.54 2.93
N PRO A 100 3.59 -22.55 1.59
CA PRO A 100 2.79 -23.43 0.75
C PRO A 100 3.11 -24.91 0.97
N VAL A 101 4.34 -25.22 1.38
CA VAL A 101 4.81 -26.59 1.61
C VAL A 101 4.26 -27.09 2.93
N GLY A 102 4.43 -26.32 4.00
CA GLY A 102 3.93 -26.68 5.33
C GLY A 102 2.40 -26.79 5.41
N LEU A 103 1.68 -26.03 4.56
CA LEU A 103 0.22 -26.05 4.49
C LEU A 103 -0.34 -27.04 3.45
N GLY A 104 0.51 -27.72 2.66
CA GLY A 104 0.08 -28.68 1.65
C GLY A 104 -0.69 -28.07 0.47
N ILE A 105 -0.37 -26.82 0.13
CA ILE A 105 -1.03 -26.02 -0.92
C ILE A 105 -0.03 -25.61 -2.03
N PRO A 106 0.49 -26.57 -2.81
CA PRO A 106 1.61 -26.34 -3.73
C PRO A 106 1.28 -25.41 -4.91
N ASP A 107 -0.01 -25.16 -5.18
CA ASP A 107 -0.48 -24.26 -6.22
C ASP A 107 -0.51 -22.78 -5.79
N TYR A 108 -0.35 -22.48 -4.49
CA TYR A 108 -0.31 -21.11 -3.97
C TYR A 108 0.65 -20.18 -4.71
N PRO A 109 1.94 -20.50 -4.93
CA PRO A 109 2.85 -19.62 -5.68
C PRO A 109 2.50 -19.53 -7.19
N VAL A 110 1.71 -20.47 -7.70
CA VAL A 110 1.22 -20.43 -9.09
C VAL A 110 0.04 -19.45 -9.19
N ILE A 111 -0.85 -19.42 -8.21
CA ILE A 111 -2.04 -18.56 -8.20
C ILE A 111 -1.70 -17.15 -7.70
N ILE A 112 -0.98 -17.05 -6.58
CA ILE A 112 -0.63 -15.79 -5.93
C ILE A 112 0.75 -15.32 -6.38
N LYS A 113 0.75 -14.32 -7.27
CA LYS A 113 1.96 -13.76 -7.89
C LYS A 113 2.73 -12.76 -7.03
N HIS A 114 2.04 -12.16 -6.05
CA HIS A 114 2.64 -11.19 -5.14
C HIS A 114 2.28 -11.56 -3.70
N PRO A 115 2.90 -12.62 -3.12
CA PRO A 115 2.69 -12.97 -1.72
C PRO A 115 3.00 -11.79 -0.81
N MET A 116 2.20 -11.62 0.25
CA MET A 116 2.39 -10.57 1.24
C MET A 116 1.72 -10.97 2.56
N ASP A 117 2.29 -10.53 3.67
CA ASP A 117 1.81 -10.75 5.03
C ASP A 117 2.11 -9.52 5.91
N LEU A 118 1.46 -9.43 7.07
CA LEU A 118 1.55 -8.27 7.96
C LEU A 118 2.93 -8.15 8.63
N GLY A 119 3.64 -9.25 8.88
CA GLY A 119 4.98 -9.24 9.47
C GLY A 119 6.04 -8.70 8.51
N THR A 120 5.92 -9.06 7.22
CA THR A 120 6.72 -8.47 6.15
C THR A 120 6.48 -6.96 6.05
N ILE A 121 5.20 -6.53 6.04
CA ILE A 121 4.85 -5.10 6.02
C ILE A 121 5.40 -4.35 7.24
N GLU A 122 5.30 -4.95 8.43
CA GLU A 122 5.86 -4.38 9.65
C GLU A 122 7.37 -4.17 9.53
N THR A 123 8.07 -5.17 9.00
CA THR A 123 9.52 -5.11 8.77
C THR A 123 9.89 -4.02 7.76
N MET A 124 9.18 -3.96 6.63
CA MET A 124 9.38 -2.92 5.60
C MET A 124 9.14 -1.53 6.18
N LEU A 125 8.07 -1.34 6.96
CA LEU A 125 7.76 -0.08 7.62
C LEU A 125 8.86 0.36 8.59
N LYS A 126 9.36 -0.57 9.42
CA LYS A 126 10.45 -0.30 10.40
C LYS A 126 11.79 0.01 9.73
N LYS A 127 12.07 -0.61 8.58
CA LYS A 127 13.27 -0.35 7.77
C LYS A 127 13.19 0.94 6.96
N GLY A 128 12.02 1.58 6.90
CA GLY A 128 11.79 2.77 6.06
C GLY A 128 11.72 2.44 4.57
N GLU A 129 11.40 1.19 4.23
CA GLU A 129 11.23 0.72 2.84
C GLU A 129 9.87 1.15 2.27
N ILE A 130 8.92 1.51 3.14
CA ILE A 130 7.64 2.11 2.76
C ILE A 130 7.82 3.63 2.77
N SER A 131 7.64 4.26 1.62
CA SER A 131 7.92 5.67 1.40
C SER A 131 6.71 6.57 1.60
N ALA A 132 5.50 6.02 1.51
CA ALA A 132 4.24 6.76 1.70
C ALA A 132 3.16 5.87 2.35
N PRO A 133 2.17 6.45 3.06
CA PRO A 133 1.09 5.65 3.63
C PRO A 133 0.18 4.98 2.59
N ASP A 134 0.03 5.55 1.39
CA ASP A 134 -0.69 4.88 0.29
C ASP A 134 -0.04 3.54 -0.09
N GLU A 135 1.30 3.45 0.01
CA GLU A 135 2.04 2.22 -0.21
C GLU A 135 1.78 1.22 0.93
N PHE A 136 1.79 1.68 2.18
CA PHE A 136 1.36 0.85 3.32
C PHE A 136 -0.06 0.30 3.14
N ILE A 137 -1.01 1.17 2.74
CA ILE A 137 -2.41 0.80 2.50
C ILE A 137 -2.50 -0.24 1.39
N ALA A 138 -1.79 -0.05 0.28
CA ALA A 138 -1.76 -0.98 -0.85
C ALA A 138 -1.19 -2.35 -0.45
N LEU A 139 -0.10 -2.37 0.35
CA LEU A 139 0.49 -3.60 0.85
C LEU A 139 -0.48 -4.37 1.76
N VAL A 140 -1.13 -3.70 2.72
CA VAL A 140 -2.11 -4.35 3.61
C VAL A 140 -3.32 -4.87 2.82
N ARG A 141 -3.83 -4.09 1.84
CA ARG A 141 -4.91 -4.55 0.95
C ARG A 141 -4.50 -5.77 0.10
N THR A 142 -3.21 -5.88 -0.26
CA THR A 142 -2.68 -7.03 -1.01
C THR A 142 -2.80 -8.33 -0.19
N VAL A 143 -2.54 -8.27 1.13
CA VAL A 143 -2.75 -9.43 2.03
C VAL A 143 -4.18 -9.96 1.91
N PHE A 144 -5.17 -9.08 2.03
CA PHE A 144 -6.58 -9.48 1.96
C PHE A 144 -7.00 -9.92 0.55
N ARG A 145 -6.53 -9.23 -0.49
CA ARG A 145 -6.80 -9.62 -1.88
C ARG A 145 -6.27 -11.02 -2.17
N ASN A 146 -5.07 -11.33 -1.75
CA ASN A 146 -4.48 -12.67 -1.93
C ASN A 146 -5.32 -13.74 -1.22
N ALA A 147 -5.79 -13.45 -0.01
CA ALA A 147 -6.71 -14.34 0.69
C ALA A 147 -8.02 -14.57 -0.10
N TYR A 148 -8.61 -13.53 -0.71
CA TYR A 148 -9.83 -13.67 -1.50
C TYR A 148 -9.63 -14.38 -2.84
N VAL A 149 -8.45 -14.26 -3.45
CA VAL A 149 -8.12 -14.90 -4.71
C VAL A 149 -7.85 -16.38 -4.50
N TYR A 150 -7.12 -16.74 -3.46
CA TYR A 150 -6.74 -18.12 -3.20
C TYR A 150 -7.87 -18.93 -2.54
N ASN A 151 -8.62 -18.32 -1.60
CA ASN A 151 -9.61 -19.03 -0.80
C ASN A 151 -11.03 -18.74 -1.32
N GLY A 152 -11.72 -19.82 -1.70
CA GLY A 152 -13.11 -19.81 -2.16
C GLY A 152 -14.11 -19.38 -1.06
N THR A 153 -15.35 -19.10 -1.45
CA THR A 153 -16.42 -18.73 -0.49
C THR A 153 -16.88 -19.88 0.39
N ASP A 154 -16.59 -21.12 -0.03
CA ASP A 154 -16.88 -22.39 0.63
C ASP A 154 -15.64 -22.99 1.33
N ASP A 155 -14.51 -22.26 1.34
CA ASP A 155 -13.28 -22.72 1.99
C ASP A 155 -13.48 -22.89 3.51
N PRO A 156 -13.31 -24.12 4.05
CA PRO A 156 -13.54 -24.39 5.47
C PRO A 156 -12.46 -23.83 6.38
N SER A 157 -11.33 -23.34 5.84
CA SER A 157 -10.24 -22.80 6.66
C SER A 157 -10.60 -21.53 7.43
N GLY A 158 -11.63 -20.80 6.97
CA GLY A 158 -12.03 -19.51 7.52
C GLY A 158 -11.05 -18.37 7.25
N VAL A 159 -10.03 -18.57 6.41
CA VAL A 159 -9.07 -17.53 6.00
C VAL A 159 -9.77 -16.39 5.27
N ARG A 160 -10.68 -16.70 4.35
CA ARG A 160 -11.48 -15.70 3.61
C ARG A 160 -12.30 -14.82 4.55
N ASP A 161 -13.02 -15.43 5.50
CA ASP A 161 -13.83 -14.72 6.49
C ASP A 161 -12.98 -13.85 7.41
N THR A 162 -11.79 -14.35 7.77
CA THR A 162 -10.82 -13.61 8.57
C THR A 162 -10.34 -12.39 7.80
N ALA A 163 -10.01 -12.52 6.51
CA ALA A 163 -9.64 -11.41 5.64
C ALA A 163 -10.75 -10.36 5.54
N GLN A 164 -12.02 -10.77 5.43
CA GLN A 164 -13.15 -9.85 5.39
C GLN A 164 -13.30 -9.03 6.68
N LYS A 165 -13.21 -9.70 7.84
CA LYS A 165 -13.27 -9.02 9.14
C LYS A 165 -12.08 -8.06 9.33
N ALA A 166 -10.91 -8.48 8.89
CA ALA A 166 -9.68 -7.70 8.93
C ALA A 166 -9.76 -6.47 8.02
N SER A 167 -10.24 -6.63 6.77
CA SER A 167 -10.35 -5.53 5.81
C SER A 167 -11.38 -4.50 6.25
N LEU A 168 -12.56 -4.92 6.75
CA LEU A 168 -13.57 -4.00 7.26
C LEU A 168 -13.06 -3.16 8.43
N PHE A 169 -12.31 -3.78 9.35
CA PHE A 169 -11.65 -3.05 10.42
C PHE A 169 -10.60 -2.08 9.88
N PHE A 170 -9.76 -2.53 8.97
CA PHE A 170 -8.70 -1.73 8.37
C PHE A 170 -9.25 -0.49 7.65
N GLU A 171 -10.24 -0.65 6.77
CA GLU A 171 -10.87 0.46 6.04
C GLU A 171 -11.55 1.46 7.00
N LYS A 172 -12.20 0.96 8.05
CA LYS A 172 -12.80 1.82 9.08
C LYS A 172 -11.76 2.66 9.83
N GLU A 173 -10.56 2.12 10.06
CA GLU A 173 -9.50 2.86 10.75
C GLU A 173 -8.77 3.82 9.82
N ILE A 174 -8.55 3.45 8.55
CA ILE A 174 -7.98 4.36 7.54
C ILE A 174 -8.87 5.58 7.34
N ALA A 175 -10.19 5.44 7.34
CA ALA A 175 -11.13 6.56 7.20
C ALA A 175 -11.08 7.57 8.38
N LYS A 176 -10.38 7.25 9.47
CA LYS A 176 -10.20 8.12 10.64
C LYS A 176 -8.80 8.76 10.72
N MET A 177 -7.88 8.30 9.88
CA MET A 177 -6.52 8.84 9.77
C MET A 177 -6.53 10.08 8.89
#